data_AF-A0A836GL98-F1
#
_entry.id   AF-A0A836GL98-F1
#
_cell.length_a   1.000
_cell.length_b   1.000
_cell.length_c   1.000
_cell.angle_alpha   90.00
_cell.angle_beta   90.00
_cell.angle_gamma   90.00
#
_symmetry.space_group_name_H-M   'P 1'
#
loop_
_entity.id
_entity.type
_entity.pdbx_description
1 polymer ?
#
loop_
_entity_poly.entity_id
_entity_poly.type
_entity_poly.pdbx_seq_one_letter_code
_entity_poly.pdbx_strand_id
1 'polypeptide(L)'
;MRMRSCSPQSGVVSARSLWATALWMLVCVLAAAATCASARKQLPLHTPYPPVVQNALRCDVCSFIVTNALYQVEAKREELLAKRLQVREDNVLDEVESMCVPFKDQGQWIRQVALQVEEVAPSKKLAGKSATATTNYHMSVGVVDFYSKCGRICYTVAVLCEEWMDSGYMDGFSSRLVKEAKSGCNISDTAHRDAVFNSFCAPSPYCKKHASFVRKLDATLTKASALREAIRADKPQAIQAEEREMETMLHRLTREQGQSADVFSREEVRRMKEAFVKGNKEDLQAVDPTAFDLTDDEFSTLQEYMRGEEHKERELQQQRHRGMPRDADDL
;
A
#
# COMPACT_ATOMS: atom_id res chain seq x y z
N MET A 1 20.85 60.53 -60.59
CA MET A 1 19.47 61.01 -60.38
C MET A 1 18.53 59.81 -60.35
N ARG A 2 17.96 59.46 -59.19
CA ARG A 2 16.87 58.48 -59.05
C ARG A 2 15.79 59.13 -58.20
N MET A 3 14.63 59.39 -58.82
CA MET A 3 13.44 59.91 -58.15
C MET A 3 12.82 58.84 -57.25
N ARG A 4 12.49 59.22 -56.02
CA ARG A 4 11.60 58.47 -55.11
C ARG A 4 10.16 58.94 -55.37
N SER A 5 9.27 58.00 -55.62
CA SER A 5 7.82 58.22 -55.60
C SER A 5 7.26 57.67 -54.29
N CYS A 6 6.50 58.49 -53.56
CA CYS A 6 5.75 58.11 -52.37
C CYS A 6 4.27 57.95 -52.73
N SER A 7 3.65 56.85 -52.32
CA SER A 7 2.18 56.69 -52.29
C SER A 7 1.73 56.46 -50.85
N PRO A 8 0.60 57.07 -50.41
CA PRO A 8 0.04 56.83 -49.09
C PRO A 8 -0.96 55.65 -49.13
N GLN A 9 -0.84 54.72 -48.19
CA GLN A 9 -1.88 53.71 -47.92
C GLN A 9 -2.71 54.14 -46.71
N SER A 10 -4.00 54.35 -46.96
CA SER A 10 -5.05 54.54 -45.97
C SER A 10 -5.52 53.18 -45.43
N GLY A 11 -5.35 52.94 -44.13
CA GLY A 11 -5.82 51.74 -43.44
C GLY A 11 -7.26 51.89 -42.94
N VAL A 12 -8.17 51.06 -43.45
CA VAL A 12 -9.51 50.85 -42.89
C VAL A 12 -9.43 49.68 -41.91
N VAL A 13 -9.53 49.96 -40.61
CA VAL A 13 -9.52 48.95 -39.55
C VAL A 13 -10.87 48.24 -39.53
N SER A 14 -10.86 46.96 -39.91
CA SER A 14 -12.02 46.09 -39.98
C SER A 14 -12.45 45.60 -38.59
N ALA A 15 -13.62 46.05 -38.13
CA ALA A 15 -14.23 45.68 -36.84
C ALA A 15 -14.60 44.19 -36.69
N ARG A 16 -14.30 43.33 -37.68
CA ARG A 16 -14.57 41.89 -37.64
C ARG A 16 -13.59 41.09 -36.76
N SER A 17 -12.51 41.72 -36.27
CA SER A 17 -11.47 41.04 -35.49
C SER A 17 -11.83 40.74 -34.03
N LEU A 18 -12.78 41.47 -33.43
CA LEU A 18 -13.05 41.38 -31.99
C LEU A 18 -13.97 40.21 -31.59
N TRP A 19 -14.84 39.79 -32.51
CA TRP A 19 -15.77 38.68 -32.25
C TRP A 19 -15.07 37.33 -32.31
N ALA A 20 -14.10 37.18 -33.20
CA ALA A 20 -13.32 35.95 -33.34
C ALA A 20 -12.46 35.67 -32.10
N THR A 21 -11.88 36.71 -31.49
CA THR A 21 -11.05 36.57 -30.29
C THR A 21 -11.88 36.26 -29.04
N ALA A 22 -13.07 36.84 -28.91
CA ALA A 22 -13.98 36.55 -27.80
C ALA A 22 -14.50 35.10 -27.84
N LEU A 23 -14.84 34.59 -29.03
CA LEU A 23 -15.28 33.21 -29.22
C LEU A 23 -14.17 32.21 -28.92
N TRP A 24 -12.93 32.51 -29.34
CA TRP A 24 -11.76 31.67 -29.03
C TRP A 24 -11.47 31.62 -27.52
N MET A 25 -11.55 32.75 -26.83
CA MET A 25 -11.37 32.79 -25.37
C MET A 25 -12.45 32.00 -24.63
N LEU A 26 -13.71 32.07 -25.07
CA LEU A 26 -14.80 31.29 -24.47
C LEU A 26 -14.59 29.77 -24.65
N VAL A 27 -14.14 29.33 -25.82
CA VAL A 27 -13.81 27.93 -26.09
C VAL A 27 -12.63 27.45 -25.23
N CYS A 28 -11.59 28.28 -25.06
CA CYS A 28 -10.47 27.94 -24.17
C CYS A 28 -10.91 27.83 -22.69
N VAL A 29 -11.81 28.69 -22.22
CA VAL A 29 -12.33 28.63 -20.84
C VAL A 29 -13.21 27.39 -20.64
N LEU A 30 -14.07 27.05 -21.61
CA LEU A 30 -14.90 25.85 -21.55
C LEU A 30 -14.06 24.55 -21.61
N ALA A 31 -12.98 24.53 -22.39
CA ALA A 31 -12.04 23.41 -22.44
C ALA A 31 -11.23 23.26 -21.13
N ALA A 32 -10.87 24.37 -20.48
CA ALA A 32 -10.21 24.35 -19.18
C ALA A 32 -11.16 23.88 -18.06
N ALA A 33 -12.44 24.26 -18.11
CA ALA A 33 -13.44 23.79 -17.14
C ALA A 33 -13.77 22.30 -17.31
N ALA A 34 -13.78 21.78 -18.55
CA ALA A 34 -13.99 20.36 -18.82
C ALA A 34 -12.79 19.46 -18.42
N THR A 35 -11.63 20.04 -18.15
CA THR A 35 -10.42 19.32 -17.70
C THR A 35 -10.16 19.39 -16.19
N CYS A 36 -11.11 19.94 -15.41
CA CYS A 36 -11.27 19.57 -14.00
C CYS A 36 -11.84 18.15 -13.90
N ALA A 37 -11.16 17.21 -14.55
CA ALA A 37 -11.35 15.79 -14.40
C ALA A 37 -11.21 15.49 -12.91
N SER A 38 -12.23 14.82 -12.38
CA SER A 38 -12.18 14.08 -11.13
C SER A 38 -10.80 13.47 -10.95
N ALA A 39 -9.98 14.09 -10.09
CA ALA A 39 -8.73 13.52 -9.63
C ALA A 39 -9.09 12.41 -8.64
N ARG A 40 -9.79 11.37 -9.11
CA ARG A 40 -9.82 10.07 -8.46
C ARG A 40 -8.37 9.66 -8.36
N LYS A 41 -7.82 9.85 -7.17
CA LYS A 41 -6.47 9.47 -6.80
C LYS A 41 -6.42 7.96 -6.98
N GLN A 42 -6.05 7.50 -8.18
CA GLN A 42 -5.84 6.08 -8.44
C GLN A 42 -4.82 5.65 -7.40
N LEU A 43 -5.23 4.76 -6.48
CA LEU A 43 -4.29 4.14 -5.57
C LEU A 43 -3.15 3.62 -6.45
N PRO A 44 -1.88 3.95 -6.15
CA PRO A 44 -0.78 3.41 -6.92
C PRO A 44 -0.89 1.89 -6.84
N LEU A 45 -1.27 1.25 -7.95
CA LEU A 45 -1.25 -0.20 -8.05
C LEU A 45 0.22 -0.59 -7.94
N HIS A 46 0.59 -1.14 -6.79
CA HIS A 46 1.93 -1.62 -6.53
C HIS A 46 2.18 -2.86 -7.39
N THR A 47 2.64 -2.66 -8.62
CA THR A 47 3.03 -3.76 -9.50
C THR A 47 4.21 -4.53 -8.88
N PRO A 48 4.21 -5.88 -8.83
CA PRO A 48 5.34 -6.65 -8.30
C PRO A 48 6.68 -6.25 -8.93
N TYR A 49 7.76 -6.56 -8.24
CA TYR A 49 9.09 -6.48 -8.84
C TYR A 49 9.25 -7.48 -10.00
N PRO A 50 10.19 -7.24 -10.95
CA PRO A 50 10.39 -8.15 -12.07
C PRO A 50 10.92 -9.53 -11.60
N PRO A 51 10.81 -10.57 -12.44
CA PRO A 51 11.18 -11.96 -12.09
C PRO A 51 12.61 -12.12 -11.57
N VAL A 52 13.56 -11.27 -11.98
CA VAL A 52 14.95 -11.33 -11.48
C VAL A 52 15.03 -11.06 -9.97
N VAL A 53 14.23 -10.13 -9.45
CA VAL A 53 14.12 -9.85 -8.01
C VAL A 53 13.33 -10.96 -7.35
N GLN A 54 12.15 -11.29 -7.89
CA GLN A 54 11.29 -12.34 -7.34
C GLN A 54 12.03 -13.67 -7.13
N ASN A 55 12.79 -14.13 -8.14
CA ASN A 55 13.54 -15.38 -8.04
C ASN A 55 14.66 -15.34 -6.99
N ALA A 56 15.24 -14.17 -6.72
CA ALA A 56 16.19 -13.99 -5.63
C ALA A 56 15.48 -14.06 -4.26
N LEU A 57 14.27 -13.52 -4.16
CA LEU A 57 13.49 -13.48 -2.91
C LEU A 57 12.78 -14.78 -2.55
N ARG A 58 12.43 -15.63 -3.53
CA ARG A 58 11.57 -16.81 -3.32
C ARG A 58 12.03 -17.70 -2.17
N CYS A 59 13.32 -17.99 -2.06
CA CYS A 59 13.80 -18.85 -0.97
C CYS A 59 13.67 -18.17 0.40
N ASP A 60 14.01 -16.88 0.47
CA ASP A 60 13.89 -16.08 1.69
C ASP A 60 12.43 -15.98 2.14
N VAL A 61 11.50 -15.76 1.20
CA VAL A 61 10.05 -15.77 1.47
C VAL A 61 9.60 -17.11 2.04
N CYS A 62 10.04 -18.25 1.50
CA CYS A 62 9.72 -19.56 2.07
C CYS A 62 10.25 -19.70 3.50
N SER A 63 11.47 -19.25 3.75
CA SER A 63 12.06 -19.21 5.10
C SER A 63 11.21 -18.38 6.07
N PHE A 64 10.73 -17.21 5.62
CA PHE A 64 9.84 -16.37 6.41
C PHE A 64 8.48 -17.02 6.66
N ILE A 65 7.88 -17.70 5.67
CA ILE A 65 6.63 -18.45 5.85
C ILE A 65 6.81 -19.51 6.94
N VAL A 66 7.85 -20.34 6.82
CA VAL A 66 8.14 -21.39 7.82
C VAL A 66 8.32 -20.79 9.21
N THR A 67 9.11 -19.73 9.31
CA THR A 67 9.39 -19.06 10.59
C THR A 67 8.11 -18.50 11.22
N ASN A 68 7.31 -17.75 10.46
CA ASN A 68 6.11 -17.13 10.97
C ASN A 68 5.02 -18.16 11.30
N ALA A 69 4.85 -19.20 10.48
CA ALA A 69 3.90 -20.27 10.77
C ALA A 69 4.23 -21.00 12.07
N LEU A 70 5.50 -21.29 12.31
CA LEU A 70 5.97 -21.89 13.56
C LEU A 70 5.65 -20.98 14.76
N TYR A 71 5.93 -19.68 14.67
CA TYR A 71 5.58 -18.74 15.74
C TYR A 71 4.07 -18.62 16.00
N GLN A 72 3.25 -18.51 14.94
CA GLN A 72 1.79 -18.40 15.11
C GLN A 72 1.21 -19.68 15.71
N VAL A 73 1.66 -20.85 15.26
CA VAL A 73 1.20 -22.15 15.80
C VAL A 73 1.67 -22.35 17.24
N GLU A 74 2.87 -21.88 17.61
CA GLU A 74 3.33 -21.89 19.00
C GLU A 74 2.46 -21.00 19.90
N ALA A 75 2.20 -19.76 19.47
CA ALA A 75 1.30 -18.86 20.19
C ALA A 75 -0.10 -19.48 20.34
N LYS A 76 -0.62 -20.10 19.28
CA LYS A 76 -1.92 -20.79 19.31
C LYS A 76 -1.92 -22.00 20.25
N ARG A 77 -0.83 -22.77 20.27
CA ARG A 77 -0.63 -23.88 21.21
C ARG A 77 -0.72 -23.38 22.65
N GLU A 78 0.00 -22.31 22.98
CA GLU A 78 0.00 -21.72 24.33
C GLU A 78 -1.39 -21.21 24.73
N GLU A 79 -2.08 -20.53 23.81
CA GLU A 79 -3.45 -20.05 24.00
C GLU A 79 -4.42 -21.21 24.35
N LEU A 80 -4.35 -22.31 23.60
CA LEU A 80 -5.22 -23.47 23.78
C LEU A 80 -4.84 -24.29 25.01
N LEU A 81 -3.54 -24.45 25.30
CA LEU A 81 -3.07 -25.11 26.51
C LEU A 81 -3.52 -24.39 27.78
N ALA A 82 -3.52 -23.04 27.78
CA ALA A 82 -4.07 -22.25 28.89
C ALA A 82 -5.56 -22.54 29.12
N LYS A 83 -6.29 -22.89 28.05
CA LYS A 83 -7.71 -23.31 28.09
C LYS A 83 -7.89 -24.83 28.27
N ARG A 84 -6.80 -25.59 28.49
CA ARG A 84 -6.78 -27.07 28.57
C ARG A 84 -7.31 -27.77 27.30
N LEU A 85 -7.17 -27.12 26.15
CA LEU A 85 -7.54 -27.63 24.84
C LEU A 85 -6.28 -28.08 24.08
N GLN A 86 -6.46 -29.04 23.17
CA GLN A 86 -5.40 -29.50 22.28
C GLN A 86 -5.46 -28.78 20.93
N VAL A 87 -4.29 -28.58 20.31
CA VAL A 87 -4.19 -28.06 18.95
C VAL A 87 -4.75 -29.08 17.96
N ARG A 88 -5.76 -28.65 17.20
CA ARG A 88 -6.38 -29.39 16.09
C ARG A 88 -5.88 -28.85 14.76
N GLU A 89 -6.13 -29.59 13.69
CA GLU A 89 -5.78 -29.18 12.33
C GLU A 89 -6.50 -27.91 11.91
N ASP A 90 -7.80 -27.79 12.21
CA ASP A 90 -8.60 -26.59 11.95
C ASP A 90 -7.93 -25.33 12.53
N ASN A 91 -7.44 -25.41 13.77
CA ASN A 91 -6.75 -24.30 14.42
C ASN A 91 -5.47 -23.89 13.68
N VAL A 92 -4.74 -24.85 13.11
CA VAL A 92 -3.51 -24.57 12.36
C VAL A 92 -3.84 -24.01 10.98
N LEU A 93 -4.89 -24.54 10.32
CA LEU A 93 -5.38 -24.04 9.04
C LEU A 93 -5.78 -22.57 9.14
N ASP A 94 -6.52 -22.20 10.20
CA ASP A 94 -6.90 -20.80 10.46
C ASP A 94 -5.67 -19.86 10.53
N GLU A 95 -4.60 -20.31 11.19
CA GLU A 95 -3.38 -19.50 11.32
C GLU A 95 -2.56 -19.41 10.02
N VAL A 96 -2.63 -20.40 9.12
CA VAL A 96 -1.86 -20.38 7.85
C VAL A 96 -2.63 -19.81 6.67
N GLU A 97 -3.97 -19.91 6.64
CA GLU A 97 -4.81 -19.47 5.50
C GLU A 97 -4.62 -17.98 5.20
N SER A 98 -4.44 -17.17 6.23
CA SER A 98 -4.33 -15.71 6.13
C SER A 98 -2.90 -15.19 6.14
N MET A 99 -1.90 -16.07 6.17
CA MET A 99 -0.49 -15.72 6.31
C MET A 99 0.08 -14.93 5.13
N CYS A 100 -0.53 -15.07 3.96
CA CYS A 100 -0.13 -14.33 2.76
C CYS A 100 -0.86 -13.00 2.57
N VAL A 101 -1.76 -12.64 3.50
CA VAL A 101 -2.55 -11.40 3.44
C VAL A 101 -1.94 -10.36 4.39
N PRO A 102 -1.22 -9.34 3.88
CA PRO A 102 -0.48 -8.39 4.73
C PRO A 102 -1.37 -7.55 5.67
N PHE A 103 -2.68 -7.52 5.41
CA PHE A 103 -3.67 -6.77 6.20
C PHE A 103 -4.37 -7.62 7.27
N LYS A 104 -4.07 -8.93 7.36
CA LYS A 104 -4.51 -9.81 8.44
C LYS A 104 -3.39 -10.01 9.44
N ASP A 105 -3.74 -10.30 10.69
CA ASP A 105 -2.79 -10.42 11.80
C ASP A 105 -1.69 -11.45 11.51
N GLN A 106 -2.09 -12.60 10.92
CA GLN A 106 -1.19 -13.68 10.52
C GLN A 106 -0.22 -13.27 9.40
N GLY A 107 -0.59 -12.33 8.54
CA GLY A 107 0.21 -11.88 7.40
C GLY A 107 0.97 -10.58 7.63
N GLN A 108 0.84 -9.93 8.80
CA GLN A 108 1.52 -8.65 9.05
C GLN A 108 3.05 -8.73 8.96
N TRP A 109 3.66 -9.90 9.12
CA TRP A 109 5.10 -10.11 8.94
C TRP A 109 5.59 -9.68 7.55
N ILE A 110 4.74 -9.77 6.52
CA ILE A 110 5.05 -9.33 5.15
C ILE A 110 5.41 -7.84 5.13
N ARG A 111 4.76 -7.05 5.99
CA ARG A 111 4.97 -5.59 6.11
C ARG A 111 6.29 -5.26 6.80
N GLN A 112 6.98 -6.24 7.35
CA GLN A 112 8.30 -6.06 7.98
C GLN A 112 9.43 -6.46 7.04
N VAL A 113 9.13 -7.09 5.89
CA VAL A 113 10.16 -7.48 4.92
C VAL A 113 10.66 -6.25 4.16
N ALA A 114 11.97 -6.07 4.12
CA ALA A 114 12.65 -4.95 3.48
C ALA A 114 13.78 -5.43 2.57
N LEU A 115 14.00 -4.69 1.48
CA LEU A 115 15.18 -4.84 0.62
C LEU A 115 16.16 -3.71 0.87
N GLN A 116 17.43 -4.05 0.96
CA GLN A 116 18.52 -3.08 1.02
C GLN A 116 19.47 -3.32 -0.14
N VAL A 117 19.90 -2.23 -0.79
CA VAL A 117 20.87 -2.28 -1.88
C VAL A 117 22.12 -1.53 -1.45
N GLU A 118 23.18 -2.29 -1.24
CA GLU A 118 24.47 -1.79 -0.79
C GLU A 118 25.47 -1.72 -1.94
N GLU A 119 26.35 -0.73 -1.88
CA GLU A 119 27.49 -0.62 -2.79
C GLU A 119 28.64 -1.47 -2.26
N VAL A 120 29.08 -2.42 -3.09
CA VAL A 120 30.19 -3.32 -2.74
C VAL A 120 31.45 -2.86 -3.44
N ALA A 121 32.48 -2.57 -2.65
CA ALA A 121 33.78 -2.20 -3.19
C ALA A 121 34.32 -3.32 -4.10
N PRO A 122 34.92 -2.97 -5.26
CA PRO A 122 35.50 -3.98 -6.14
C PRO A 122 36.60 -4.75 -5.40
N SER A 123 36.52 -6.09 -5.44
CA SER A 123 37.49 -6.95 -4.76
C SER A 123 38.89 -6.72 -5.32
N LYS A 124 39.85 -6.38 -4.45
CA LYS A 124 41.26 -6.08 -4.80
C LYS A 124 42.02 -7.25 -5.47
N LYS A 125 41.42 -8.44 -5.62
CA LYS A 125 42.08 -9.63 -6.19
C LYS A 125 42.32 -9.56 -7.72
N LEU A 126 41.90 -8.50 -8.41
CA LEU A 126 42.13 -8.30 -9.85
C LEU A 126 43.02 -7.08 -10.18
N ALA A 127 44.01 -6.80 -9.33
CA ALA A 127 44.93 -5.64 -9.44
C ALA A 127 45.91 -5.67 -10.65
N GLY A 128 45.62 -6.42 -11.72
CA GLY A 128 46.49 -6.57 -12.89
C GLY A 128 45.98 -5.93 -14.18
N LYS A 129 44.73 -5.45 -14.25
CA LYS A 129 44.19 -4.82 -15.46
C LYS A 129 43.47 -3.53 -15.11
N SER A 130 44.07 -2.42 -15.53
CA SER A 130 43.45 -1.11 -15.66
C SER A 130 42.15 -1.24 -16.48
N ALA A 131 41.01 -1.25 -15.80
CA ALA A 131 39.70 -1.07 -16.38
C ALA A 131 38.84 -0.39 -15.31
N THR A 132 38.29 0.78 -15.66
CA THR A 132 37.25 1.54 -14.96
C THR A 132 36.59 0.75 -13.83
N ALA A 133 36.90 1.10 -12.57
CA ALA A 133 36.33 0.48 -11.39
C ALA A 133 34.80 0.57 -11.47
N THR A 134 34.16 -0.53 -11.87
CA THR A 134 32.71 -0.60 -11.98
C THR A 134 32.19 -0.87 -10.58
N THR A 135 31.44 0.07 -10.01
CA THR A 135 30.80 -0.11 -8.69
C THR A 135 29.85 -1.29 -8.77
N ASN A 136 30.08 -2.31 -7.93
CA ASN A 136 29.17 -3.45 -7.82
C ASN A 136 28.10 -3.16 -6.76
N TYR A 137 26.94 -3.77 -6.90
CA TYR A 137 25.84 -3.63 -5.96
C TYR A 137 25.42 -5.01 -5.46
N HIS A 138 25.08 -5.09 -4.18
CA HIS A 138 24.54 -6.29 -3.56
C HIS A 138 23.18 -5.99 -2.95
N MET A 139 22.21 -6.87 -3.18
CA MET A 139 20.91 -6.80 -2.51
C MET A 139 20.86 -7.78 -1.34
N SER A 140 20.46 -7.28 -0.17
CA SER A 140 20.11 -8.09 1.00
C SER A 140 18.62 -7.98 1.29
N VAL A 141 18.06 -9.05 1.82
CA VAL A 141 16.68 -9.13 2.32
C VAL A 141 16.75 -9.17 3.83
N GLY A 142 15.92 -8.38 4.51
CA GLY A 142 15.88 -8.34 5.96
C GLY A 142 14.47 -8.11 6.48
N VAL A 143 14.35 -8.16 7.81
CA VAL A 143 13.13 -7.84 8.54
C VAL A 143 13.40 -6.58 9.39
N VAL A 144 12.53 -5.58 9.30
CA VAL A 144 12.56 -4.39 10.15
C VAL A 144 11.76 -4.61 11.43
N ASP A 145 12.07 -3.84 12.47
CA ASP A 145 11.46 -3.92 13.81
C ASP A 145 10.11 -3.20 13.92
N PHE A 146 9.60 -2.63 12.83
CA PHE A 146 8.31 -1.96 12.75
C PHE A 146 7.47 -2.46 11.57
N TYR A 147 6.15 -2.31 11.66
CA TYR A 147 5.27 -2.55 10.50
C TYR A 147 5.37 -1.38 9.53
N SER A 148 5.55 -1.65 8.25
CA SER A 148 5.62 -0.61 7.22
C SER A 148 4.31 -0.47 6.43
N LYS A 149 4.10 0.67 5.76
CA LYS A 149 3.07 0.83 4.73
C LYS A 149 3.32 -0.17 3.62
N CYS A 150 2.26 -0.82 3.13
CA CYS A 150 2.40 -1.88 2.13
C CYS A 150 2.77 -1.28 0.76
N GLY A 151 4.06 -1.22 0.47
CA GLY A 151 4.61 -0.77 -0.81
C GLY A 151 4.80 -1.91 -1.81
N ARG A 152 5.76 -1.72 -2.73
CA ARG A 152 6.02 -2.69 -3.81
C ARG A 152 6.62 -3.99 -3.30
N ILE A 153 7.52 -3.92 -2.32
CA ILE A 153 8.11 -5.09 -1.67
C ILE A 153 7.04 -5.93 -0.95
N CYS A 154 6.17 -5.28 -0.17
CA CYS A 154 5.07 -5.95 0.53
C CYS A 154 4.18 -6.72 -0.45
N TYR A 155 3.77 -6.10 -1.56
CA TYR A 155 2.98 -6.77 -2.59
C TYR A 155 3.74 -7.92 -3.27
N THR A 156 5.03 -7.73 -3.56
CA THR A 156 5.88 -8.78 -4.16
C THR A 156 5.99 -9.99 -3.23
N VAL A 157 6.21 -9.77 -1.93
CA VAL A 157 6.30 -10.84 -0.93
C VAL A 157 4.95 -11.55 -0.75
N ALA A 158 3.84 -10.81 -0.74
CA ALA A 158 2.50 -11.38 -0.67
C ALA A 158 2.23 -12.33 -1.85
N VAL A 159 2.50 -11.90 -3.08
CA VAL A 159 2.37 -12.75 -4.29
C VAL A 159 3.26 -13.99 -4.20
N LEU A 160 4.51 -13.82 -3.79
CA LEU A 160 5.42 -14.96 -3.63
C LEU A 160 4.98 -15.92 -2.51
N CYS A 161 4.33 -15.39 -1.47
CA CYS A 161 3.76 -16.20 -0.40
C CYS A 161 2.61 -17.07 -0.91
N GLU A 162 1.65 -16.48 -1.63
CA GLU A 162 0.53 -17.21 -2.24
C GLU A 162 1.06 -18.31 -3.18
N GLU A 163 1.98 -17.97 -4.07
CA GLU A 163 2.59 -18.95 -4.99
C GLU A 163 3.33 -20.09 -4.27
N TRP A 164 3.89 -19.85 -3.08
CA TRP A 164 4.50 -20.89 -2.27
C TRP A 164 3.45 -21.78 -1.61
N MET A 165 2.43 -21.18 -0.99
CA MET A 165 1.34 -21.90 -0.34
C MET A 165 0.56 -22.76 -1.33
N ASP A 166 0.44 -22.31 -2.57
CA ASP A 166 -0.19 -23.04 -3.68
C ASP A 166 0.76 -24.04 -4.36
N SER A 167 2.04 -24.06 -3.99
CA SER A 167 3.00 -24.98 -4.58
C SER A 167 2.90 -26.37 -3.97
N GLY A 168 3.10 -27.40 -4.78
CA GLY A 168 3.16 -28.79 -4.29
C GLY A 168 4.32 -29.07 -3.32
N TYR A 169 5.24 -28.11 -3.11
CA TYR A 169 6.25 -28.21 -2.06
C TYR A 169 5.68 -27.96 -0.67
N MET A 170 4.59 -27.20 -0.55
CA MET A 170 3.89 -26.88 0.70
C MET A 170 2.74 -27.84 1.00
N ASP A 171 2.56 -28.88 0.18
CA ASP A 171 1.60 -29.94 0.43
C ASP A 171 1.88 -30.63 1.78
N GLY A 172 0.89 -30.63 2.66
CA GLY A 172 1.02 -31.20 4.01
C GLY A 172 1.79 -30.32 5.00
N PHE A 173 2.06 -29.06 4.67
CA PHE A 173 2.69 -28.10 5.59
C PHE A 173 1.87 -27.92 6.87
N SER A 174 0.55 -27.71 6.75
CA SER A 174 -0.38 -27.64 7.89
C SER A 174 -0.32 -28.90 8.76
N SER A 175 -0.40 -30.08 8.15
CA SER A 175 -0.35 -31.35 8.88
C SER A 175 1.01 -31.56 9.56
N ARG A 176 2.11 -31.03 9.01
CA ARG A 176 3.41 -31.01 9.71
C ARG A 176 3.37 -30.07 10.90
N LEU A 177 2.87 -28.85 10.76
CA LEU A 177 2.76 -27.88 11.86
C LEU A 177 1.92 -28.43 13.03
N VAL A 178 0.85 -29.18 12.75
CA VAL A 178 0.07 -29.88 13.79
C VAL A 178 0.93 -30.90 14.56
N LYS A 179 1.81 -31.64 13.86
CA LYS A 179 2.74 -32.58 14.51
C LYS A 179 3.74 -31.83 15.38
N GLU A 180 4.25 -30.69 14.92
CA GLU A 180 5.17 -29.87 15.71
C GLU A 180 4.49 -29.25 16.93
N ALA A 181 3.24 -28.78 16.80
CA ALA A 181 2.46 -28.31 17.93
C ALA A 181 2.28 -29.38 19.02
N LYS A 182 2.16 -30.65 18.61
CA LYS A 182 1.95 -31.79 19.51
C LYS A 182 3.24 -32.39 20.08
N SER A 183 4.39 -32.14 19.47
CA SER A 183 5.67 -32.71 19.91
C SER A 183 6.14 -32.15 21.26
N GLY A 184 5.63 -31.00 21.67
CA GLY A 184 6.03 -30.31 22.89
C GLY A 184 7.44 -29.72 22.82
N CYS A 185 8.09 -29.76 21.66
CA CYS A 185 9.35 -29.07 21.43
C CYS A 185 9.15 -27.55 21.49
N ASN A 186 10.20 -26.83 21.88
CA ASN A 186 10.24 -25.38 21.69
C ASN A 186 10.29 -25.12 20.18
N ILE A 187 9.20 -24.58 19.64
CA ILE A 187 9.05 -24.37 18.20
C ILE A 187 9.96 -23.22 17.74
N SER A 188 10.41 -22.37 18.68
CA SER A 188 11.37 -21.31 18.46
C SER A 188 12.83 -21.78 18.28
N ASP A 189 13.13 -23.07 18.46
CA ASP A 189 14.50 -23.58 18.31
C ASP A 189 14.98 -23.50 16.85
N THR A 190 16.23 -23.05 16.66
CA THR A 190 16.79 -22.87 15.33
C THR A 190 16.94 -24.19 14.59
N ALA A 191 17.36 -25.27 15.28
CA ALA A 191 17.53 -26.57 14.63
C ALA A 191 16.17 -27.16 14.22
N HIS A 192 15.14 -26.93 15.04
CA HIS A 192 13.76 -27.28 14.70
C HIS A 192 13.25 -26.55 13.46
N ARG A 193 13.39 -25.22 13.43
CA ARG A 193 13.01 -24.39 12.27
C ARG A 193 13.74 -24.84 11.01
N ASP A 194 15.04 -25.10 11.11
CA ASP A 194 15.86 -25.56 9.99
C ASP A 194 15.39 -26.94 9.48
N ALA A 195 14.95 -27.84 10.37
CA ALA A 195 14.39 -29.13 9.97
C ALA A 195 13.08 -28.99 9.17
N VAL A 196 12.19 -28.08 9.59
CA VAL A 196 10.96 -27.77 8.85
C VAL A 196 11.32 -27.11 7.51
N PHE A 197 12.20 -26.11 7.51
CA PHE A 197 12.70 -25.47 6.27
C PHE A 197 13.28 -26.49 5.28
N ASN A 198 14.08 -27.43 5.77
CA ASN A 198 14.69 -28.47 4.96
C ASN A 198 13.67 -29.45 4.36
N SER A 199 12.50 -29.58 4.98
CA SER A 199 11.44 -30.46 4.51
C SER A 199 10.62 -29.83 3.37
N PHE A 200 10.37 -28.51 3.43
CA PHE A 200 9.47 -27.82 2.49
C PHE A 200 10.21 -26.89 1.51
N CYS A 201 11.09 -26.03 2.02
CA CYS A 201 11.74 -24.99 1.22
C CYS A 201 12.99 -25.48 0.48
N ALA A 202 13.90 -26.16 1.18
CA ALA A 202 15.20 -26.58 0.63
C ALA A 202 15.12 -27.50 -0.62
N PRO A 203 14.13 -28.40 -0.76
CA PRO A 203 14.01 -29.24 -1.95
C PRO A 203 13.70 -28.46 -3.23
N SER A 204 13.15 -27.25 -3.11
CA SER A 204 12.73 -26.43 -4.25
C SER A 204 13.92 -25.99 -5.13
N PRO A 205 13.68 -25.78 -6.44
CA PRO A 205 14.71 -25.24 -7.32
C PRO A 205 15.13 -23.81 -6.94
N TYR A 206 14.24 -23.05 -6.29
CA TYR A 206 14.51 -21.69 -5.85
C TYR A 206 15.53 -21.64 -4.72
N CYS A 207 15.39 -22.51 -3.71
CA CYS A 207 16.37 -22.59 -2.63
C CYS A 207 17.68 -23.27 -3.05
N LYS A 208 17.63 -24.35 -3.84
CA LYS A 208 18.85 -25.00 -4.37
C LYS A 208 19.74 -24.07 -5.18
N LYS A 209 19.14 -23.11 -5.90
CA LYS A 209 19.84 -22.16 -6.77
C LYS A 209 19.85 -20.73 -6.22
N HIS A 210 19.52 -20.53 -4.94
CA HIS A 210 19.37 -19.20 -4.33
C HIS A 210 20.59 -18.31 -4.56
N ALA A 211 21.79 -18.79 -4.25
CA ALA A 211 23.05 -18.07 -4.50
C ALA A 211 23.30 -17.73 -5.98
N SER A 212 22.73 -18.49 -6.92
CA SER A 212 22.80 -18.16 -8.35
C SER A 212 21.81 -17.06 -8.74
N PHE A 213 20.60 -17.07 -8.17
CA PHE A 213 19.60 -16.02 -8.39
C PHE A 213 20.05 -14.68 -7.80
N VAL A 214 20.60 -14.68 -6.58
CA VAL A 214 21.17 -13.48 -5.95
C VAL A 214 22.30 -12.90 -6.80
N ARG A 215 23.26 -13.73 -7.24
CA ARG A 215 24.35 -13.27 -8.14
C ARG A 215 23.82 -12.69 -9.46
N LYS A 216 22.75 -13.26 -10.02
CA LYS A 216 22.12 -12.74 -11.23
C LYS A 216 21.48 -11.37 -10.97
N LEU A 217 20.82 -11.20 -9.82
CA LEU A 217 20.26 -9.92 -9.41
C LEU A 217 21.34 -8.86 -9.21
N ASP A 218 22.42 -9.17 -8.50
CA ASP A 218 23.56 -8.25 -8.29
C ASP A 218 24.16 -7.76 -9.62
N ALA A 219 24.32 -8.68 -10.58
CA ALA A 219 24.76 -8.34 -11.93
C ALA A 219 23.74 -7.46 -12.69
N THR A 220 22.44 -7.67 -12.47
CA THR A 220 21.38 -6.82 -13.04
C THR A 220 21.35 -5.44 -12.39
N LEU A 221 21.48 -5.32 -11.07
CA LEU A 221 21.53 -4.04 -10.36
C LEU A 221 22.72 -3.18 -10.77
N THR A 222 23.84 -3.82 -11.08
CA THR A 222 25.04 -3.15 -11.60
C THR A 222 24.80 -2.56 -13.00
N LYS A 223 23.99 -3.21 -13.83
CA LYS A 223 23.72 -2.78 -15.22
C LYS A 223 22.48 -1.87 -15.36
N ALA A 224 21.45 -2.08 -14.54
CA ALA A 224 20.15 -1.45 -14.66
C ALA A 224 19.90 -0.48 -13.50
N SER A 225 20.34 0.78 -13.66
CA SER A 225 20.15 1.83 -12.66
C SER A 225 18.67 2.05 -12.31
N ALA A 226 17.76 1.96 -13.28
CA ALA A 226 16.33 2.14 -13.03
C ALA A 226 15.75 1.14 -12.03
N LEU A 227 16.15 -0.14 -12.10
CA LEU A 227 15.71 -1.15 -11.13
C LEU A 227 16.29 -0.86 -9.74
N ARG A 228 17.56 -0.46 -9.69
CA ARG A 228 18.23 -0.09 -8.44
C ARG A 228 17.56 1.11 -7.78
N GLU A 229 17.30 2.18 -8.53
CA GLU A 229 16.62 3.37 -7.98
C GLU A 229 15.18 3.05 -7.57
N ALA A 230 14.48 2.17 -8.30
CA ALA A 230 13.16 1.70 -7.89
C ALA A 230 13.20 0.97 -6.53
N ILE A 231 14.16 0.06 -6.32
CA ILE A 231 14.32 -0.64 -5.04
C ILE A 231 14.73 0.35 -3.93
N ARG A 232 15.64 1.29 -4.23
CA ARG A 232 16.06 2.33 -3.27
C ARG A 232 14.95 3.31 -2.91
N ALA A 233 13.97 3.54 -3.79
CA ALA A 233 12.83 4.40 -3.54
C ALA A 233 11.75 3.72 -2.69
N ASP A 234 11.65 2.39 -2.76
CA ASP A 234 10.68 1.57 -2.01
C ASP A 234 11.17 1.28 -0.57
N LYS A 235 11.60 2.34 0.13
CA LYS A 235 12.04 2.21 1.52
C LYS A 235 10.83 1.93 2.43
N PRO A 236 10.94 1.00 3.39
CA PRO A 236 9.90 0.78 4.39
C PRO A 236 9.60 2.08 5.14
N GLN A 237 8.34 2.50 5.13
CA GLN A 237 7.86 3.64 5.90
C GLN A 237 7.01 3.13 7.04
N ALA A 238 7.37 3.46 8.29
CA ALA A 238 6.60 3.02 9.44
C ALA A 238 5.14 3.46 9.33
N ILE A 239 4.23 2.54 9.64
CA ILE A 239 2.79 2.83 9.75
C ILE A 239 2.43 2.97 11.23
N GLN A 240 1.57 3.95 11.53
CA GLN A 240 1.02 4.10 12.88
C GLN A 240 0.00 2.98 13.16
N ALA A 241 -0.21 2.65 14.43
CA ALA A 241 -1.11 1.56 14.82
C ALA A 241 -2.54 1.81 14.36
N GLU A 242 -3.01 3.05 14.47
CA GLU A 242 -4.34 3.50 14.08
C GLU A 242 -4.53 3.43 12.55
N GLU A 243 -3.51 3.82 11.79
CA GLU A 243 -3.53 3.73 10.33
C GLU A 243 -3.53 2.26 9.87
N ARG A 244 -2.78 1.40 10.56
CA ARG A 244 -2.77 -0.05 10.33
C ARG A 244 -4.13 -0.68 10.61
N GLU A 245 -4.76 -0.35 11.74
CA GLU A 245 -6.09 -0.85 12.09
C GLU A 245 -7.15 -0.41 11.07
N MET A 246 -7.07 0.84 10.61
CA MET A 246 -7.91 1.35 9.53
C MET A 246 -7.70 0.57 8.22
N GLU A 247 -6.47 0.28 7.81
CA GLU A 247 -6.19 -0.54 6.62
C GLU A 247 -6.75 -1.96 6.75
N THR A 248 -6.58 -2.58 7.93
CA THR A 248 -7.14 -3.92 8.21
C THR A 248 -8.66 -3.89 8.17
N MET A 249 -9.30 -2.86 8.75
CA MET A 249 -10.75 -2.69 8.70
C MET A 249 -11.23 -2.50 7.25
N LEU A 250 -10.58 -1.63 6.48
CA LEU A 250 -10.90 -1.37 5.08
C LEU A 250 -10.80 -2.65 4.24
N HIS A 251 -9.75 -3.45 4.47
CA HIS A 251 -9.59 -4.73 3.80
C HIS A 251 -10.73 -5.70 4.13
N ARG A 252 -11.16 -5.80 5.40
CA ARG A 252 -12.30 -6.64 5.81
C ARG A 252 -13.60 -6.20 5.12
N LEU A 253 -13.90 -4.89 5.11
CA LEU A 253 -15.08 -4.36 4.44
C LEU A 253 -15.09 -4.67 2.94
N THR A 254 -13.98 -4.39 2.26
CA THR A 254 -13.89 -4.49 0.80
C THR A 254 -13.92 -5.94 0.32
N ARG A 255 -13.17 -6.84 0.97
CA ARG A 255 -12.98 -8.21 0.48
C ARG A 255 -13.94 -9.22 1.10
N GLU A 256 -14.28 -9.08 2.38
CA GLU A 256 -15.10 -10.07 3.09
C GLU A 256 -16.59 -9.72 3.01
N GLN A 257 -16.94 -8.43 3.04
CA GLN A 257 -18.34 -7.99 2.97
C GLN A 257 -18.76 -7.56 1.55
N GLY A 258 -17.81 -7.46 0.61
CA GLY A 258 -18.08 -6.94 -0.74
C GLY A 258 -18.56 -5.49 -0.73
N GLN A 259 -18.43 -4.79 0.40
CA GLN A 259 -18.78 -3.40 0.54
C GLN A 259 -17.55 -2.58 0.16
N SER A 260 -17.57 -1.95 -1.01
CA SER A 260 -16.63 -0.88 -1.29
C SER A 260 -16.91 0.25 -0.32
N ALA A 261 -16.08 0.41 0.71
CA ALA A 261 -16.06 1.65 1.46
C ALA A 261 -15.51 2.71 0.50
N ASP A 262 -16.40 3.51 -0.09
CA ASP A 262 -15.98 4.66 -0.86
C ASP A 262 -15.20 5.59 0.09
N VAL A 263 -13.88 5.63 -0.08
CA VAL A 263 -12.99 6.44 0.74
C VAL A 263 -13.11 7.88 0.25
N PHE A 264 -14.10 8.59 0.79
CA PHE A 264 -14.28 10.02 0.53
C PHE A 264 -13.14 10.82 1.16
N SER A 265 -12.49 11.67 0.37
CA SER A 265 -11.55 12.66 0.89
C SER A 265 -12.25 13.61 1.88
N ARG A 266 -11.48 14.24 2.77
CA ARG A 266 -12.01 15.20 3.74
C ARG A 266 -12.82 16.33 3.08
N GLU A 267 -12.45 16.73 1.87
CA GLU A 267 -13.18 17.75 1.10
C GLU A 267 -14.44 17.19 0.42
N GLU A 268 -14.46 15.92 0.03
CA GLU A 268 -15.67 15.24 -0.44
C GLU A 268 -16.68 15.06 0.69
N VAL A 269 -16.23 14.64 1.88
CA VAL A 269 -17.08 14.57 3.08
C VAL A 269 -17.67 15.96 3.42
N ARG A 270 -16.87 17.02 3.32
CA ARG A 270 -17.33 18.40 3.55
C ARG A 270 -18.39 18.82 2.53
N ARG A 271 -18.17 18.55 1.24
CA ARG A 271 -19.14 18.82 0.17
C ARG A 271 -20.41 18.01 0.32
N MET A 272 -20.31 16.75 0.71
CA MET A 272 -21.46 15.88 0.99
C MET A 272 -22.29 16.42 2.17
N LYS A 273 -21.64 16.82 3.28
CA LYS A 273 -22.31 17.45 4.43
C LYS A 273 -23.05 18.73 4.00
N GLU A 274 -22.41 19.60 3.22
CA GLU A 274 -23.07 20.80 2.69
C GLU A 274 -24.26 20.49 1.78
N ALA A 275 -24.14 19.50 0.90
CA ALA A 275 -25.21 19.08 0.00
C ALA A 275 -26.42 18.53 0.79
N PHE A 276 -26.17 17.72 1.83
CA PHE A 276 -27.22 17.24 2.74
C PHE A 276 -27.94 18.40 3.45
N VAL A 277 -27.20 19.36 4.00
CA VAL A 277 -27.78 20.49 4.72
C VAL A 277 -28.61 21.40 3.79
N LYS A 278 -28.13 21.62 2.56
CA LYS A 278 -28.81 22.44 1.54
C LYS A 278 -30.01 21.72 0.90
N GLY A 279 -30.09 20.40 1.01
CA GLY A 279 -31.20 19.60 0.48
C GLY A 279 -31.17 19.42 -1.03
N ASN A 280 -30.00 19.56 -1.66
CA ASN A 280 -29.87 19.36 -3.09
C ASN A 280 -29.42 17.92 -3.38
N LYS A 281 -30.37 17.06 -3.78
CA LYS A 281 -30.12 15.64 -4.11
C LYS A 281 -29.15 15.49 -5.29
N GLU A 282 -29.12 16.46 -6.20
CA GLU A 282 -28.27 16.48 -7.40
C GLU A 282 -26.80 16.78 -7.06
N ASP A 283 -26.55 17.69 -6.12
CA ASP A 283 -25.19 17.97 -5.61
C ASP A 283 -24.64 16.78 -4.81
N LEU A 284 -25.53 16.02 -4.18
CA LEU A 284 -25.16 14.81 -3.45
C LEU A 284 -24.76 13.68 -4.40
N GLN A 285 -25.49 13.52 -5.50
CA GLN A 285 -25.17 12.58 -6.57
C GLN A 285 -23.77 12.82 -7.18
N ALA A 286 -23.34 14.08 -7.25
CA ALA A 286 -22.01 14.42 -7.75
C ALA A 286 -20.87 13.92 -6.83
N VAL A 287 -21.18 13.63 -5.56
CA VAL A 287 -20.22 13.15 -4.56
C VAL A 287 -20.37 11.64 -4.33
N ASP A 288 -21.59 11.15 -4.17
CA ASP A 288 -21.93 9.73 -4.00
C ASP A 288 -23.12 9.33 -4.91
N PRO A 289 -22.88 8.58 -5.98
CA PRO A 289 -23.94 8.11 -6.88
C PRO A 289 -24.97 7.18 -6.21
N THR A 290 -24.60 6.51 -5.11
CA THR A 290 -25.48 5.57 -4.39
C THR A 290 -26.49 6.27 -3.49
N ALA A 291 -26.31 7.58 -3.24
CA ALA A 291 -27.25 8.39 -2.48
C ALA A 291 -28.65 8.51 -3.12
N PHE A 292 -28.82 8.07 -4.37
CA PHE A 292 -30.12 8.02 -5.04
C PHE A 292 -31.01 6.89 -4.53
N ASP A 293 -30.43 5.87 -3.89
CA ASP A 293 -31.19 4.75 -3.32
C ASP A 293 -31.98 5.17 -2.06
N LEU A 294 -31.73 6.37 -1.54
CA LEU A 294 -32.50 6.95 -0.45
C LEU A 294 -33.85 7.45 -0.95
N THR A 295 -34.91 6.94 -0.31
CA THR A 295 -36.26 7.50 -0.43
C THR A 295 -36.30 8.94 0.10
N ASP A 296 -37.28 9.73 -0.33
CA ASP A 296 -37.38 11.13 0.09
C ASP A 296 -37.62 11.26 1.62
N ASP A 297 -38.25 10.27 2.22
CA ASP A 297 -38.45 10.16 3.68
C ASP A 297 -37.13 9.83 4.41
N GLU A 298 -36.32 8.92 3.88
CA GLU A 298 -34.98 8.62 4.43
C GLU A 298 -34.04 9.82 4.29
N PHE A 299 -34.10 10.49 3.14
CA PHE A 299 -33.29 11.68 2.85
C PHE A 299 -33.62 12.84 3.79
N SER A 300 -34.91 13.12 4.00
CA SER A 300 -35.37 14.17 4.91
C SER A 300 -35.01 13.85 6.37
N THR A 301 -35.15 12.60 6.80
CA THR A 301 -34.74 12.15 8.14
C THR A 301 -33.24 12.34 8.36
N LEU A 302 -32.41 11.97 7.39
CA LEU A 302 -30.96 12.18 7.45
C LEU A 302 -30.60 13.66 7.47
N GLN A 303 -31.30 14.48 6.69
CA GLN A 303 -31.10 15.94 6.70
C GLN A 303 -31.43 16.56 8.06
N GLU A 304 -32.51 16.14 8.72
CA GLU A 304 -32.86 16.61 10.07
C GLU A 304 -31.82 16.20 11.10
N TYR A 305 -31.34 14.95 11.04
CA TYR A 305 -30.27 14.47 11.92
C TYR A 305 -28.99 15.31 11.78
N MET A 306 -28.55 15.55 10.54
CA MET A 306 -27.33 16.32 10.25
C MET A 306 -27.43 17.80 10.69
N ARG A 307 -28.60 18.42 10.51
CA ARG A 307 -28.87 19.78 11.03
C ARG A 307 -28.86 19.81 12.56
N GLY A 308 -29.36 18.74 13.20
CA GLY A 308 -29.32 18.58 14.65
C GLY A 308 -27.90 18.44 15.21
N GLU A 309 -27.01 17.73 14.52
CA GLU A 309 -25.60 17.61 14.92
C GLU A 309 -24.82 18.94 14.77
N GLU A 310 -25.06 19.72 13.71
CA GLU A 310 -24.40 21.04 13.57
C GLU A 310 -24.76 21.99 14.72
N HIS A 311 -26.02 21.94 15.20
CA HIS A 311 -26.43 22.73 16.36
C HIS A 311 -25.67 22.31 17.62
N LYS A 312 -25.54 21.01 17.87
CA LYS A 312 -24.78 20.48 19.02
C LYS A 312 -23.29 20.80 18.94
N GLU A 313 -22.67 20.68 17.77
CA GLU A 313 -21.25 21.04 17.56
C GLU A 313 -20.99 22.53 17.82
N ARG A 314 -21.88 23.41 17.35
CA ARG A 314 -21.79 24.86 17.59
C ARG A 314 -21.98 25.21 19.05
N GLU A 315 -22.91 24.56 19.75
CA GLU A 315 -23.11 24.74 21.19
C GLU A 315 -21.89 24.30 22.00
N LEU A 316 -21.29 23.15 21.66
CA LEU A 316 -20.05 22.66 22.27
C LEU A 316 -18.85 23.57 22.01
N GLN A 317 -18.71 24.12 20.81
CA GLN A 317 -17.66 25.11 20.50
C GLN A 317 -17.88 26.43 21.24
N GLN A 318 -19.12 26.92 21.35
CA GLN A 318 -19.44 28.11 22.14
C GLN A 318 -19.20 27.90 23.64
N GLN A 319 -19.48 26.71 24.17
CA GLN A 319 -19.16 26.35 25.55
C GLN A 319 -17.65 26.27 25.77
N ARG A 320 -16.87 25.71 24.83
CA ARG A 320 -15.39 25.72 24.89
C ARG A 320 -14.80 27.12 24.83
N HIS A 321 -15.39 28.05 24.07
CA HIS A 321 -14.95 29.45 24.04
C HIS A 321 -15.38 30.26 25.26
N ARG A 322 -16.46 29.88 25.96
CA ARG A 322 -16.84 30.50 27.24
C ARG A 322 -16.10 29.93 28.45
N GLY A 323 -15.49 28.74 28.32
CA GLY A 323 -14.80 28.04 29.41
C GLY A 323 -13.30 28.34 29.56
N MET A 324 -12.70 29.25 28.79
CA MET A 324 -11.34 29.72 29.07
C MET A 324 -11.38 30.88 30.05
N PRO A 325 -10.83 30.75 31.27
CA PRO A 325 -10.65 31.86 32.19
C PRO A 325 -9.74 32.91 31.54
N ARG A 326 -10.18 34.17 31.51
CA ARG A 326 -9.33 35.34 31.30
C ARG A 326 -8.56 35.60 32.60
N ASP A 327 -7.62 34.71 32.93
CA ASP A 327 -6.63 34.98 33.98
C ASP A 327 -5.29 35.27 33.30
N ALA A 328 -5.14 36.52 32.86
CA ALA A 328 -3.86 37.12 32.50
C ALA A 328 -4.03 38.65 32.51
N ASP A 329 -4.22 39.21 33.71
CA ASP A 329 -3.90 40.59 34.06
C ASP A 329 -3.81 40.63 35.58
N ASP A 330 -2.69 40.16 36.13
CA ASP A 330 -2.05 40.62 37.37
C ASP A 330 -0.96 39.61 37.78
N LEU A 331 0.28 39.86 37.30
CA LEU A 331 1.56 39.79 38.04
C LEU A 331 2.75 39.98 37.10
#